data_AF-A0A1V6KFU0-F1
#
_entry.id   AF-A0A1V6KFU0-F1
#
_cell.length_a   1.000
_cell.length_b   1.000
_cell.length_c   1.000
_cell.angle_alpha   90.00
_cell.angle_beta   90.00
_cell.angle_gamma   90.00
#
_symmetry.space_group_name_H-M   'P 1'
#
loop_
_entity.id
_entity.type
_entity.pdbx_description
1 polymer ?
#
loop_
_entity_poly.entity_id
_entity_poly.type
_entity_poly.pdbx_seq_one_letter_code
_entity_poly.pdbx_strand_id
1 'polypeptide(L)' 'MGKSTGSDAALGKVTCASLLGLEAAKARLAEEVGAATACIASFDARALPLRAIARFIMERKS' A
#
# COMPACT_ATOMS: atom_id res chain seq x y z
N MET A 1 -6.19 -12.85 7.03
CA MET A 1 -7.32 -11.89 6.92
C MET A 1 -8.47 -12.34 7.82
N GLY A 2 -8.99 -11.46 8.69
CA GLY A 2 -10.11 -11.77 9.61
C GLY A 2 -11.53 -11.56 9.02
N LYS A 3 -11.66 -11.48 7.69
CA LYS A 3 -12.91 -11.32 6.93
C LYS A 3 -12.81 -12.07 5.60
N SER A 4 -13.95 -12.37 4.97
CA SER A 4 -13.99 -13.03 3.65
C SER A 4 -13.28 -12.18 2.59
N THR A 5 -12.24 -12.74 1.99
CA THR A 5 -11.53 -12.19 0.85
C THR A 5 -12.30 -12.51 -0.44
N GLY A 6 -12.27 -11.63 -1.44
CA GLY A 6 -12.92 -11.85 -2.74
C GLY A 6 -14.28 -11.17 -2.96
N SER A 7 -14.81 -10.43 -1.98
CA SER A 7 -16.04 -9.66 -2.15
C SER A 7 -15.93 -8.58 -3.24
N ASP A 8 -14.75 -7.99 -3.42
CA ASP A 8 -14.54 -6.95 -4.45
C ASP A 8 -14.66 -7.52 -5.87
N ALA A 9 -14.19 -8.75 -6.10
CA ALA A 9 -14.37 -9.46 -7.37
C ALA A 9 -15.84 -9.88 -7.58
N ALA A 10 -16.52 -10.29 -6.51
CA ALA A 10 -17.94 -10.68 -6.54
C ALA A 10 -18.89 -9.50 -6.77
N LEU A 11 -18.50 -8.27 -6.39
CA LEU A 11 -19.28 -7.04 -6.55
C LEU A 11 -18.94 -6.25 -7.82
N GLY A 12 -18.08 -6.78 -8.69
CA GLY A 12 -17.64 -6.09 -9.91
C GLY A 12 -16.92 -4.77 -9.63
N LYS A 13 -16.35 -4.59 -8.43
CA LYS A 13 -15.66 -3.36 -8.07
C LYS A 13 -14.33 -3.31 -8.80
N VAL A 14 -14.16 -2.23 -9.53
CA VAL A 14 -12.91 -1.87 -10.17
C VAL A 14 -11.92 -1.50 -9.07
N THR A 15 -10.98 -2.41 -8.78
CA THR A 15 -9.93 -2.22 -7.77
C THR A 15 -8.61 -1.98 -8.48
N CYS A 16 -7.64 -1.38 -7.77
CA CYS A 16 -6.30 -1.13 -8.31
C CYS A 16 -5.67 -2.41 -8.88
N ALA A 17 -5.88 -3.55 -8.22
CA ALA A 17 -5.40 -4.86 -8.68
C ALA A 17 -6.15 -5.38 -9.93
N SER A 18 -7.45 -5.12 -10.08
CA SER A 18 -8.20 -5.54 -11.27
C SER A 18 -8.02 -4.62 -12.48
N LEU A 19 -7.63 -3.36 -12.26
CA LEU A 19 -7.28 -2.40 -13.33
C LEU A 19 -5.86 -2.56 -13.86
N LEU A 20 -4.88 -2.64 -12.95
CA LEU A 20 -3.47 -2.60 -13.31
C LEU A 20 -2.88 -4.01 -13.49
N GLY A 21 -3.53 -5.04 -12.92
CA GLY A 21 -2.91 -6.33 -12.69
C GLY A 21 -2.04 -6.31 -11.43
N LEU A 22 -1.81 -7.49 -10.84
CA LEU A 22 -1.18 -7.61 -9.53
C LEU A 22 0.24 -7.03 -9.48
N GLU A 23 1.04 -7.25 -10.52
CA GLU A 23 2.43 -6.80 -10.56
C GLU A 23 2.53 -5.28 -10.73
N ALA A 24 1.73 -4.68 -11.60
CA ALA A 24 1.70 -3.22 -11.75
C ALA A 24 1.08 -2.54 -10.52
N ALA A 25 0.11 -3.16 -9.85
CA ALA A 25 -0.41 -2.67 -8.58
C ALA A 25 0.66 -2.67 -7.47
N LYS A 26 1.52 -3.70 -7.41
CA LYS A 26 2.68 -3.73 -6.49
C LYS A 26 3.72 -2.67 -6.84
N ALA A 27 4.04 -2.49 -8.11
CA ALA A 27 4.95 -1.44 -8.56
C ALA A 27 4.43 -0.06 -8.19
N ARG A 28 3.13 0.18 -8.42
CA ARG A 28 2.48 1.44 -8.04
C ARG A 28 2.49 1.66 -6.53
N LEU A 29 2.24 0.61 -5.74
CA LEU A 29 2.35 0.68 -4.28
C LEU A 29 3.75 1.10 -3.83
N ALA A 30 4.80 0.56 -4.46
CA ALA A 30 6.19 0.93 -4.15
C ALA A 30 6.49 2.39 -4.51
N GLU A 31 5.99 2.89 -5.65
CA GLU A 31 6.11 4.31 -6.03
C GLU A 31 5.44 5.23 -5.01
N GLU A 32 4.19 4.94 -4.64
CA GLU A 32 3.41 5.76 -3.69
C GLU A 32 4.04 5.78 -2.29
N VAL A 33 4.56 4.63 -1.83
CA VAL A 33 5.27 4.56 -0.54
C VAL A 33 6.60 5.31 -0.58
N GLY A 34 7.31 5.26 -1.71
CA GLY A 34 8.51 6.06 -1.95
C GLY A 34 8.21 7.56 -1.88
N ALA A 35 7.16 8.02 -2.56
CA ALA A 35 6.71 9.41 -2.55
C ALA A 35 6.30 9.85 -1.14
N ALA A 36 5.53 9.02 -0.42
CA ALA A 36 5.12 9.31 0.96
C ALA A 36 6.34 9.44 1.89
N THR A 37 7.34 8.58 1.73
CA THR A 37 8.59 8.63 2.51
C THR A 37 9.41 9.88 2.20
N ALA A 38 9.48 10.28 0.93
CA ALA A 38 10.16 11.49 0.50
C ALA A 38 9.51 12.76 1.10
N CYS A 39 8.18 12.83 1.12
CA CYS A 39 7.43 13.95 1.71
C CYS A 39 7.73 14.16 3.20
N ILE A 40 8.11 13.10 3.93
CA ILE A 40 8.42 13.14 5.36
C ILE A 40 9.92 13.03 5.65
N ALA A 41 10.77 13.12 4.63
CA ALA A 41 12.22 12.96 4.77
C ALA A 41 12.85 14.09 5.60
N SER A 42 12.33 15.31 5.48
CA SER A 42 12.80 16.49 6.21
C SER A 42 12.37 16.54 7.68
N PHE A 43 11.46 15.66 8.11
CA PHE A 43 11.08 15.58 9.52
C PHE A 43 12.14 14.87 10.35
N ASP A 44 12.25 15.31 11.60
CA ASP A 44 13.15 14.74 12.59
C ASP A 44 12.75 13.32 13.00
N ALA A 45 13.42 12.79 14.03
CA ALA A 45 13.19 11.44 14.55
C ALA A 45 11.73 11.16 14.97
N ARG A 46 10.89 12.18 15.20
CA ARG A 46 9.46 11.97 15.53
C ARG A 46 8.66 11.40 14.36
N ALA A 47 9.16 11.47 13.12
CA ALA A 47 8.55 10.85 11.96
C ALA A 47 8.88 9.35 11.80
N LEU A 48 9.71 8.76 12.67
CA LEU A 48 10.02 7.32 12.65
C LEU A 48 8.78 6.41 12.62
N PRO A 49 7.72 6.64 13.44
CA PRO A 49 6.52 5.83 13.39
C PRO A 49 5.81 5.90 12.03
N LEU A 50 5.79 7.06 11.38
CA LEU A 50 5.18 7.22 10.05
C LEU A 50 5.95 6.44 8.98
N ARG A 51 7.28 6.48 9.03
CA ARG A 51 8.16 5.68 8.15
C ARG A 51 7.95 4.18 8.37
N ALA A 52 7.78 3.76 9.63
CA ALA A 52 7.51 2.37 9.98
C ALA A 52 6.14 1.89 9.46
N ILE A 53 5.10 2.72 9.54
CA ILE A 53 3.77 2.41 9.00
C ILE A 53 3.83 2.26 7.47
N ALA A 54 4.52 3.17 6.78
CA ALA A 54 4.67 3.10 5.33
C ALA A 54 5.33 1.78 4.87
N ARG A 55 6.38 1.36 5.59
CA ARG A 55 7.04 0.07 5.37
C ARG A 55 6.13 -1.12 5.69
N PHE A 56 5.43 -1.07 6.82
CA PHE A 56 4.49 -2.12 7.22
C PHE A 56 3.37 -2.33 6.19
N ILE A 57 2.89 -1.26 5.56
CA ILE A 57 1.88 -1.34 4.50
C ILE A 57 2.37 -2.16 3.29
N MET A 58 3.66 -2.07 2.94
CA MET A 58 4.27 -2.85 1.86
C MET A 58 4.49 -4.32 2.25
N GLU A 59 4.95 -4.55 3.48
CA GLU A 59 5.44 -5.86 3.91
C GLU A 59 4.34 -6.75 4.51
N ARG A 60 3.21 -6.18 4.95
CA ARG A 60 2.15 -6.97 5.58
C ARG A 60 1.62 -8.03 4.62
N LYS A 61 1.72 -9.28 5.06
CA LYS A 61 1.02 -10.39 4.43
C LYS A 61 -0.37 -10.47 5.02
N SER A 62 -1.37 -10.47 4.14
CA SER A 62 -2.79 -10.45 4.46
C SER A 62 -3.23 -11.74 5.14
#